data_AF-A0A1V4W323-F1
#
_entry.id   AF-A0A1V4W323-F1
#
_cell.length_a   1.000
_cell.length_b   1.000
_cell.length_c   1.000
_cell.angle_alpha   90.00
_cell.angle_beta   90.00
_cell.angle_gamma   90.00
#
_symmetry.space_group_name_H-M   'P 1'
#
loop_
_entity.id
_entity.type
_entity.pdbx_description
1 polymer ?
#
loop_
_entity_poly.entity_id
_entity_poly.type
_entity_poly.pdbx_seq_one_letter_code
_entity_poly.pdbx_strand_id
1 'polypeptide(L)'
;MISDKALYLVKIDSWGAEQPVILGLAVEVHEDYMGFHDKVRGHHINGKLERETEDGFVWHRIENGEDMGNISLRALALEEFNQVVRPGMDYPPPEFLTTEDLWEFYRRKFGDRGSHY
;
A
#
# COMPACT_ATOMS: atom_id res chain seq x y z
N MET A 1 -10.92 0.52 -7.66
CA MET A 1 -10.70 -0.93 -7.92
C MET A 1 -9.61 -1.44 -7.00
N ILE A 2 -9.95 -2.38 -6.12
CA ILE A 2 -8.99 -3.05 -5.21
C ILE A 2 -8.37 -4.23 -5.99
N SER A 3 -7.03 -4.33 -5.99
CA SER A 3 -6.28 -5.33 -6.75
C SER A 3 -5.13 -5.87 -5.90
N ASP A 4 -5.15 -7.16 -5.64
CA ASP A 4 -4.08 -7.90 -4.93
C ASP A 4 -2.71 -7.82 -5.63
N LYS A 5 -2.72 -7.58 -6.94
CA LYS A 5 -1.51 -7.48 -7.77
C LYS A 5 -0.86 -6.11 -7.77
N ALA A 6 -1.60 -5.06 -7.40
CA ALA A 6 -1.10 -3.70 -7.46
C ALA A 6 -0.14 -3.41 -6.29
N LEU A 7 0.88 -2.60 -6.56
CA LEU A 7 1.66 -1.96 -5.51
C LEU A 7 0.94 -0.67 -5.11
N TYR A 8 0.59 -0.51 -3.84
CA TYR A 8 -0.08 0.69 -3.35
C TYR A 8 0.90 1.63 -2.66
N LEU A 9 0.76 2.93 -2.90
CA LEU A 9 1.24 3.96 -1.99
C LEU A 9 0.22 4.13 -0.87
N VAL A 10 0.65 3.94 0.37
CA VAL A 10 -0.20 4.03 1.55
C VAL A 10 0.04 5.35 2.24
N LYS A 11 -1.04 6.10 2.48
CA LYS A 11 -1.01 7.37 3.21
C LYS A 11 -1.98 7.29 4.39
N ILE A 12 -1.46 7.49 5.59
CA ILE A 12 -2.25 7.54 6.83
C ILE A 12 -2.46 9.02 7.16
N ASP A 13 -3.70 9.50 7.10
CA ASP A 13 -3.98 10.93 7.18
C ASP A 13 -3.62 11.51 8.56
N SER A 14 -3.78 10.72 9.63
CA SER A 14 -3.44 11.12 11.00
C SER A 14 -1.94 11.29 11.25
N TRP A 15 -1.06 10.86 10.34
CA TRP A 15 0.40 11.02 10.49
C TRP A 15 0.92 12.33 9.90
N GLY A 16 0.07 13.11 9.24
CA GLY A 16 0.45 14.41 8.66
C GLY A 16 1.28 14.29 7.38
N ALA A 17 1.88 15.42 6.98
CA ALA A 17 2.57 15.55 5.69
C ALA A 17 3.97 14.92 5.64
N GLU A 18 4.67 14.84 6.78
CA GLU A 18 6.04 14.31 6.87
C GLU A 18 6.08 12.80 7.15
N GLN A 19 4.99 12.09 6.85
CA GLN A 19 4.93 10.65 7.05
C GLN A 19 5.90 9.90 6.13
N PRO A 20 6.47 8.77 6.57
CA PRO A 20 7.34 7.96 5.74
C PRO A 20 6.57 7.41 4.52
N VAL A 21 7.30 7.18 3.42
CA VAL A 21 6.76 6.48 2.26
C VAL A 21 6.49 5.02 2.64
N ILE A 22 5.21 4.62 2.62
CA ILE A 22 4.78 3.25 2.88
C ILE A 22 4.26 2.65 1.57
N LEU A 23 4.71 1.43 1.28
CA LEU A 23 4.26 0.64 0.16
C LEU A 23 3.40 -0.52 0.66
N GLY A 24 2.20 -0.66 0.13
CA GLY A 24 1.29 -1.77 0.37
C GLY A 24 1.40 -2.82 -0.73
N LEU A 25 1.74 -4.03 -0.33
CA LEU A 25 1.89 -5.22 -1.16
C LEU A 25 0.81 -6.22 -0.77
N ALA A 26 0.28 -6.97 -1.75
CA ALA A 26 -0.73 -8.00 -1.52
C ALA A 26 -1.87 -7.47 -0.62
N VAL A 27 -2.45 -6.35 -1.04
CA VAL A 27 -3.52 -5.69 -0.27
C VAL A 27 -4.78 -6.52 -0.37
N GLU A 28 -5.33 -6.87 0.79
CA GLU A 28 -6.58 -7.61 0.94
C GLU A 28 -7.56 -6.76 1.74
N VAL A 29 -8.81 -6.73 1.29
CA VAL A 29 -9.87 -5.94 1.91
C VAL A 29 -11.04 -6.87 2.22
N HIS A 30 -11.41 -6.89 3.49
CA HIS A 30 -12.55 -7.63 4.03
C HIS A 30 -13.59 -6.65 4.59
N GLU A 31 -14.67 -7.17 5.15
CA GLU A 31 -15.78 -6.36 5.66
C GLU A 31 -15.35 -5.45 6.82
N ASP A 32 -14.51 -5.97 7.72
CA ASP A 32 -14.14 -5.35 9.00
C ASP A 32 -12.63 -5.09 9.16
N TYR A 33 -11.81 -5.57 8.22
CA TYR A 33 -10.37 -5.31 8.22
C TYR A 33 -9.77 -5.19 6.81
N MET A 34 -8.63 -4.50 6.76
CA MET A 34 -7.73 -4.46 5.62
C MET A 34 -6.38 -5.03 6.03
N GLY A 35 -5.84 -5.93 5.21
CA GLY A 35 -4.51 -6.51 5.35
C GLY A 35 -3.58 -6.03 4.24
N PHE A 36 -2.30 -5.79 4.56
CA PHE A 36 -1.27 -5.62 3.54
C PHE A 36 0.14 -5.88 4.11
N HIS A 37 1.10 -6.14 3.23
CA HIS A 37 2.52 -6.19 3.58
C HIS A 37 3.25 -4.92 3.17
N ASP A 38 4.18 -4.46 3.99
CA ASP A 38 5.25 -3.57 3.54
C ASP A 38 6.52 -4.38 3.25
N LYS A 39 7.66 -3.70 3.02
CA LYS A 39 8.96 -4.36 2.73
C LYS A 39 9.50 -5.19 3.92
N VAL A 40 8.93 -5.05 5.11
CA VAL A 40 9.46 -5.54 6.40
C VAL A 40 8.46 -6.42 7.15
N ARG A 41 7.16 -6.07 7.19
CA ARG A 41 6.12 -6.71 8.02
C ARG A 41 4.74 -6.71 7.37
N GLY A 42 3.86 -7.58 7.85
CA GLY A 42 2.42 -7.53 7.60
C GLY A 42 1.71 -6.55 8.53
N HIS A 43 0.61 -5.99 8.05
CA HIS A 43 -0.28 -5.08 8.76
C HIS A 43 -1.70 -5.61 8.68
N HIS A 44 -2.36 -5.63 9.84
CA HIS A 44 -3.80 -5.89 9.97
C HIS A 44 -4.42 -4.62 10.53
N ILE A 45 -5.35 -4.01 9.80
CA ILE A 45 -5.96 -2.74 10.16
C ILE A 45 -7.48 -2.89 10.21
N ASN A 46 -8.04 -2.78 11.41
CA ASN A 46 -9.49 -2.81 11.60
C ASN A 46 -10.15 -1.54 11.07
N GLY A 47 -11.38 -1.66 10.60
CA GLY A 47 -12.13 -0.53 10.05
C GLY A 47 -13.15 -0.95 9.02
N LYS A 48 -13.36 -0.10 8.03
CA LYS A 48 -14.25 -0.38 6.90
C LYS A 48 -13.82 0.39 5.66
N LEU A 49 -14.18 -0.15 4.50
CA LEU A 49 -14.03 0.55 3.24
C LEU A 49 -14.95 1.78 3.24
N GLU A 50 -14.37 2.98 3.11
CA GLU A 50 -15.17 4.21 3.03
C GLU A 50 -15.65 4.44 1.60
N ARG A 51 -14.73 4.36 0.63
CA ARG A 51 -15.02 4.49 -0.80
C ARG A 51 -13.90 3.93 -1.65
N GLU A 52 -14.24 3.48 -2.85
CA GLU A 52 -13.27 3.25 -3.91
C GLU A 52 -12.95 4.55 -4.66
N THR A 53 -11.74 4.64 -5.20
CA THR A 53 -11.32 5.67 -6.16
C THR A 53 -11.00 5.01 -7.50
N GLU A 54 -10.76 5.83 -8.52
CA GLU A 54 -10.36 5.36 -9.86
C GLU A 54 -9.11 4.48 -9.80
N ASP A 55 -8.16 4.86 -8.95
CA ASP A 55 -6.83 4.28 -8.82
C ASP A 55 -6.58 3.61 -7.47
N GLY A 56 -7.61 3.36 -6.67
CA GLY A 56 -7.43 2.81 -5.33
C GLY A 56 -8.67 2.87 -4.47
N PHE A 57 -8.47 3.19 -3.19
CA PHE A 57 -9.55 3.29 -2.22
C PHE A 57 -9.13 4.03 -0.95
N VAL A 58 -10.14 4.39 -0.15
CA VAL A 58 -9.99 4.98 1.17
C VAL A 58 -10.57 4.02 2.21
N TRP A 59 -9.74 3.66 3.18
CA TRP A 59 -10.09 2.86 4.35
C TRP A 59 -10.30 3.75 5.56
N HIS A 60 -11.43 3.62 6.24
CA HIS A 60 -11.71 4.30 7.48
C HIS A 60 -11.28 3.42 8.66
N ARG A 61 -10.22 3.80 9.37
CA ARG A 61 -9.61 2.98 10.43
C ARG A 61 -10.36 3.16 11.74
N ILE A 62 -10.75 2.04 12.34
CA ILE A 62 -11.42 1.99 13.64
C ILE A 62 -10.63 1.04 14.54
N GLU A 63 -10.11 1.53 15.66
CA GLU A 63 -9.38 0.69 16.63
C GLU A 63 -10.01 0.79 18.00
N ASN A 64 -10.31 -0.36 18.60
CA ASN A 64 -10.94 -0.44 19.93
C ASN A 64 -12.23 0.40 20.07
N GLY A 65 -12.95 0.62 18.96
CA GLY A 65 -14.17 1.44 18.92
C GLY A 65 -13.92 2.94 18.73
N GLU A 66 -12.67 3.38 18.59
CA GLU A 66 -12.29 4.77 18.37
C GLU A 66 -11.98 5.03 16.89
N ASP A 67 -12.38 6.21 16.40
CA ASP A 67 -12.06 6.69 15.05
C ASP A 67 -10.61 7.17 15.01
N MET A 68 -9.79 6.52 14.18
CA MET A 68 -8.36 6.80 14.02
C MET A 68 -8.05 7.56 12.73
N GLY A 69 -9.09 7.98 11.99
CA GLY A 69 -9.01 8.64 10.71
C GLY A 69 -8.85 7.69 9.53
N ASN A 70 -8.56 8.28 8.37
CA ASN A 70 -8.54 7.57 7.10
C ASN A 70 -7.14 7.16 6.67
N ILE A 71 -7.10 6.07 5.90
CA ILE A 71 -5.94 5.60 5.17
C ILE A 71 -6.30 5.58 3.69
N SER A 72 -5.53 6.30 2.87
CA SER A 72 -5.65 6.25 1.42
C SER A 72 -4.65 5.26 0.86
N LEU A 73 -5.14 4.33 0.03
CA LEU A 73 -4.30 3.41 -0.72
C LEU A 73 -4.50 3.68 -2.20
N ARG A 74 -3.43 4.10 -2.87
CA ARG A 74 -3.45 4.43 -4.29
C ARG A 74 -2.47 3.57 -5.06
N ALA A 75 -2.92 2.93 -6.13
CA ALA A 75 -2.10 2.10 -6.99
C ALA A 75 -0.97 2.96 -7.57
N LEU A 76 0.26 2.51 -7.35
CA LEU A 76 1.46 3.27 -7.62
C LEU A 76 1.86 3.12 -9.08
N ALA A 77 1.74 4.20 -9.85
CA ALA A 77 2.24 4.26 -11.22
C ALA A 77 3.77 4.33 -11.26
N LEU A 78 4.38 3.83 -12.35
CA LEU A 78 5.83 3.85 -12.53
C LEU A 78 6.42 5.27 -12.48
N GLU A 79 5.76 6.26 -13.08
CA GLU A 79 6.22 7.66 -13.07
C GLU A 79 6.32 8.20 -11.64
N GLU A 80 5.30 7.95 -10.84
CA GLU A 80 5.28 8.38 -9.44
C GLU A 80 6.30 7.60 -8.60
N PHE A 81 6.45 6.30 -8.83
CA PHE A 81 7.50 5.52 -8.17
C PHE A 81 8.88 6.15 -8.39
N ASN A 82 9.17 6.59 -9.62
CA ASN A 82 10.44 7.22 -9.96
C ASN A 82 10.62 8.60 -9.31
N GLN A 83 9.54 9.33 -9.04
CA GLN A 83 9.58 10.67 -8.43
C GLN A 83 9.61 10.64 -6.90
N VAL A 84 8.83 9.75 -6.27
CA VAL A 84 8.57 9.78 -4.83
C VAL A 84 9.34 8.71 -4.08
N VAL A 85 9.42 7.50 -4.65
CA VAL A 85 9.97 6.33 -3.94
C VAL A 85 11.45 6.14 -4.26
N ARG A 86 11.80 6.12 -5.55
CA ARG A 86 13.16 5.84 -6.05
C ARG A 86 14.23 6.76 -5.43
N PRO A 87 14.03 8.08 -5.24
CA PRO A 87 15.06 8.96 -4.69
C PRO A 87 15.44 8.65 -3.23
N GLY A 88 14.52 8.05 -2.47
CA GLY A 88 14.74 7.69 -1.07
C GLY A 88 15.34 6.29 -0.85
N MET A 89 15.74 5.58 -1.92
CA MET A 89 16.29 4.23 -1.82
C MET A 89 17.82 4.24 -1.77
N ASP A 90 18.41 3.58 -0.76
CA ASP A 90 19.87 3.43 -0.63
C ASP A 90 20.50 2.69 -1.82
N TYR A 91 19.74 1.79 -2.44
CA TYR A 91 20.12 1.06 -3.65
C TYR A 91 19.02 1.19 -4.69
N PRO A 92 19.32 1.75 -5.88
CA PRO A 92 18.31 1.90 -6.91
C PRO A 92 17.84 0.51 -7.35
N PRO A 93 16.51 0.29 -7.48
CA PRO A 93 15.98 -0.91 -8.08
C PRO A 93 16.34 -0.94 -9.57
N PRO A 94 16.12 -2.08 -10.25
CA PRO A 94 16.18 -2.14 -11.71
C PRO A 94 15.35 -1.03 -12.37
N GLU A 95 15.69 -0.67 -13.59
CA GLU A 95 14.77 0.11 -14.42
C GLU A 95 13.61 -0.78 -14.85
N PHE A 96 12.40 -0.25 -14.70
CA PHE A 96 11.16 -0.91 -15.11
C PHE A 96 10.64 -0.21 -16.37
N LEU A 97 10.10 -0.98 -17.31
CA LEU A 97 9.53 -0.44 -18.54
C LEU A 97 8.05 -0.11 -18.39
N THR A 98 7.34 -0.84 -17.53
CA THR A 98 5.91 -0.68 -17.29
C THR A 98 5.58 -0.65 -15.79
N THR A 99 4.39 -0.14 -15.44
CA THR A 99 3.85 -0.16 -14.07
C THR A 99 3.65 -1.60 -13.59
N GLU A 100 3.22 -2.48 -14.48
CA GLU A 100 3.00 -3.89 -14.20
C GLU A 100 4.31 -4.62 -13.86
N ASP A 101 5.41 -4.32 -14.58
CA ASP A 101 6.74 -4.87 -14.28
C ASP A 101 7.20 -4.47 -12.88
N LEU A 102 6.99 -3.21 -12.50
CA LEU A 102 7.27 -2.70 -11.16
C LEU A 102 6.48 -3.50 -10.11
N TRP A 103 5.17 -3.64 -10.31
CA TRP A 103 4.29 -4.36 -9.37
C TRP A 103 4.68 -5.83 -9.24
N GLU A 104 4.97 -6.50 -10.36
CA GLU A 104 5.40 -7.88 -10.37
C GLU A 104 6.77 -8.07 -9.68
N PHE A 105 7.73 -7.19 -9.92
CA PHE A 105 9.03 -7.25 -9.25
C PHE A 105 8.87 -7.19 -7.72
N TYR A 106 8.09 -6.23 -7.23
CA TYR A 106 7.85 -6.08 -5.79
C TYR A 106 7.10 -7.29 -5.21
N ARG A 107 6.09 -7.79 -5.92
CA ARG A 107 5.36 -8.98 -5.51
C ARG A 107 6.25 -10.22 -5.44
N ARG A 108 7.12 -10.45 -6.42
CA ARG A 108 8.07 -11.60 -6.41
C ARG A 108 9.14 -11.45 -5.34
N LYS A 109 9.61 -10.22 -5.10
CA LYS A 109 10.72 -9.96 -4.15
C LYS A 109 10.27 -9.98 -2.68
N PHE A 110 9.03 -9.58 -2.42
CA PHE A 110 8.53 -9.38 -1.05
C PHE A 110 7.22 -10.11 -0.74
N GLY A 111 6.44 -10.52 -1.74
CA GLY A 111 5.13 -11.16 -1.56
C GLY A 111 5.17 -12.52 -0.87
N ASP A 112 6.22 -13.31 -1.04
CA ASP A 112 6.37 -14.60 -0.35
C ASP A 112 6.58 -14.45 1.17
N ARG A 113 6.97 -13.25 1.64
CA ARG A 113 7.11 -12.96 3.08
C ARG A 113 5.77 -12.82 3.80
N GLY A 114 4.66 -12.92 3.07
CA GLY A 114 3.29 -12.79 3.57
C GLY A 114 2.46 -14.08 3.60
N SER A 115 3.06 -15.25 3.35
CA SER A 115 2.34 -16.50 3.60
C SER A 115 2.09 -16.61 5.11
N HIS A 116 0.82 -16.59 5.53
CA HIS A 116 0.26 -16.77 6.89
C HIS A 116 -0.29 -15.49 7.54
N TYR A 117 -1.58 -15.25 7.30
CA TYR A 117 -2.54 -14.87 8.34
C TYR A 117 -3.68 -15.90 8.35
#